data_AF-E7GU52-F1
#
_entry.id   AF-E7GU52-F1
#
_cell.length_a   1.000
_cell.length_b   1.000
_cell.length_c   1.000
_cell.angle_alpha   90.00
_cell.angle_beta   90.00
_cell.angle_gamma   90.00
#
_symmetry.space_group_name_H-M   'P 1'
#
loop_
_entity.id
_entity.type
_entity.pdbx_description
1 polymer ?
#
loop_
_entity_poly.entity_id
_entity_poly.type
_entity_poly.pdbx_seq_one_letter_code
_entity_poly.pdbx_strand_id
1 'polypeptide(L)'
;MKTLLLYATKSGAARECAELLAKELTDCTVCDLRHAIPNPELFDTIIVGSGIRFAKIYKPAAKFIQQYKNVLLTKSVSFYFCNCETETFQNAVEKNIPKELLMHADCIKSFGGKMPFKKAQNMNWLKTENKDAFLKAVLPDKEKIKLNFKRLTSAEDAMYPAAMALYAMSFPAHEQREEASQKKILECSQYHFDLIYDGNDFAGVILYWETENFIYVEHFCINPKMRNRRYGQRALEWLGKKEKTIILEIDPPSDDISIHRKSFYERCGFKENAFSHVHPPYHKGNTGHELVIMSSPGTLSPEDYESFHSYLNHTVMNGLFPADMP
;
A
#
# COMPACT_ATOMS: atom_id res chain seq x y z
N MET A 1 7.54 -7.03 -7.70
CA MET A 1 7.45 -5.56 -7.60
C MET A 1 8.09 -4.99 -8.83
N LYS A 2 7.29 -4.46 -9.75
CA LYS A 2 7.80 -3.93 -11.02
C LYS A 2 8.27 -2.50 -10.81
N THR A 3 9.54 -2.22 -11.13
CA THR A 3 10.16 -0.90 -10.87
C THR A 3 10.36 -0.12 -12.17
N LEU A 4 9.94 1.14 -12.20
CA LEU A 4 10.25 2.08 -13.27
C LEU A 4 11.34 3.05 -12.80
N LEU A 5 12.53 2.96 -13.38
CA LEU A 5 13.68 3.82 -13.08
C LEU A 5 13.89 4.82 -14.22
N LEU A 6 13.51 6.06 -13.96
CA LEU A 6 13.56 7.15 -14.92
C LEU A 6 14.77 8.04 -14.65
N TYR A 7 15.38 8.58 -15.70
CA TYR A 7 16.42 9.60 -15.53
C TYR A 7 16.37 10.69 -16.59
N ALA A 8 16.82 11.89 -16.22
CA ALA A 8 17.10 12.98 -17.15
C ALA A 8 18.54 13.47 -16.94
N THR A 9 19.36 13.42 -18.00
CA THR A 9 20.78 13.80 -17.92
C THR A 9 21.27 14.61 -19.12
N LYS A 10 22.35 15.36 -18.91
CA LYS A 10 23.14 16.07 -19.94
C LYS A 10 24.62 15.68 -19.86
N SER A 11 25.15 15.55 -18.63
CA SER A 11 26.55 15.15 -18.38
C SER A 11 26.76 13.63 -18.32
N GLY A 12 25.70 12.83 -18.40
CA GLY A 12 25.75 11.38 -18.22
C GLY A 12 25.66 10.91 -16.77
N ALA A 13 25.87 11.79 -15.77
CA ALA A 13 25.89 11.43 -14.35
C ALA A 13 24.62 10.69 -13.89
N ALA A 14 23.43 11.25 -14.15
CA ALA A 14 22.18 10.62 -13.73
C ALA A 14 21.89 9.29 -14.47
N ARG A 15 22.41 9.10 -15.69
CA ARG A 15 22.32 7.82 -16.41
C ARG A 15 23.18 6.76 -15.74
N GLU A 16 24.44 7.08 -15.44
CA GLU A 16 25.35 6.16 -14.75
C GLU A 16 24.81 5.77 -13.36
N CYS A 17 24.22 6.72 -12.64
CA CYS A 17 23.50 6.40 -11.39
C CYS A 17 22.32 5.46 -11.64
N ALA A 18 21.50 5.67 -12.68
CA ALA A 18 20.40 4.76 -13.00
C ALA A 18 20.91 3.35 -13.32
N GLU A 19 21.96 3.24 -14.13
CA GLU A 19 22.56 1.95 -14.49
C GLU A 19 23.12 1.22 -13.27
N LEU A 20 23.70 1.94 -12.30
CA LEU A 20 24.15 1.35 -11.04
C LEU A 20 22.98 0.88 -10.17
N LEU A 21 21.92 1.69 -10.03
CA LEU A 21 20.74 1.30 -9.27
C LEU A 21 20.06 0.07 -9.90
N ALA A 22 19.97 0.03 -11.23
CA ALA A 22 19.30 -1.05 -11.96
C ALA A 22 19.95 -2.42 -11.76
N LYS A 23 21.26 -2.48 -11.49
CA LYS A 23 21.97 -3.74 -11.19
C LYS A 23 21.52 -4.37 -9.88
N GLU A 24 21.07 -3.55 -8.93
CA GLU A 24 20.67 -3.97 -7.59
C GLU A 24 19.14 -4.19 -7.48
N LEU A 25 18.36 -3.68 -8.43
CA LEU A 25 16.90 -3.76 -8.45
C LEU A 25 16.43 -4.99 -9.23
N THR A 26 15.50 -5.75 -8.67
CA THR A 26 14.84 -6.87 -9.38
C THR A 26 13.65 -6.33 -10.19
N ASP A 27 13.45 -6.86 -11.41
CA ASP A 27 12.35 -6.47 -12.32
C ASP A 27 12.24 -4.94 -12.56
N CYS A 28 13.35 -4.36 -13.05
CA CYS A 28 13.53 -2.93 -13.25
C CYS A 28 13.54 -2.56 -14.74
N THR A 29 12.67 -1.62 -15.12
CA THR A 29 12.68 -0.97 -16.44
C THR A 29 13.36 0.39 -16.32
N VAL A 30 14.50 0.55 -17.01
CA VAL A 30 15.26 1.81 -17.02
C VAL A 30 14.88 2.63 -18.26
N CYS A 31 14.55 3.91 -18.08
CA CYS A 31 14.12 4.77 -19.19
C CYS A 31 14.70 6.20 -19.09
N ASP A 32 15.16 6.71 -20.23
CA ASP A 32 15.54 8.12 -20.37
C ASP A 32 14.29 8.96 -20.64
N LEU A 33 14.03 9.94 -19.78
CA LEU A 33 12.88 10.85 -19.87
C LEU A 33 12.85 11.71 -21.15
N ARG A 34 13.91 11.68 -21.96
CA ARG A 34 13.95 12.32 -23.28
C ARG A 34 13.26 11.48 -24.36
N HIS A 35 12.98 10.20 -24.09
CA HIS A 35 12.33 9.29 -25.02
C HIS A 35 10.91 8.95 -24.54
N ALA A 36 10.21 8.11 -25.31
CA ALA A 36 8.91 7.57 -24.91
C ALA A 36 9.07 6.77 -23.60
N ILE A 37 8.21 7.08 -22.64
CA ILE A 37 8.16 6.40 -21.35
C ILE A 37 7.01 5.39 -21.33
N PRO A 38 7.17 4.24 -20.67
CA PRO A 38 6.05 3.33 -20.44
C PRO A 38 5.03 3.97 -19.47
N ASN A 39 3.78 3.52 -19.50
CA ASN A 39 2.74 4.02 -18.59
C ASN A 39 3.17 3.78 -17.12
N PRO A 40 3.37 4.83 -16.30
CA PRO A 40 3.81 4.69 -14.92
C PRO A 40 2.82 3.91 -14.03
N GLU A 41 1.55 3.84 -14.41
CA GLU A 41 0.53 3.08 -13.65
C GLU A 41 0.80 1.58 -13.62
N LEU A 42 1.54 1.05 -14.59
CA LEU A 42 1.91 -0.38 -14.71
C LEU A 42 3.02 -0.80 -13.73
N PHE A 43 3.52 0.12 -12.92
CA PHE A 43 4.64 -0.11 -12.00
C PHE A 43 4.21 0.14 -10.55
N ASP A 44 4.87 -0.56 -9.63
CA ASP A 44 4.63 -0.47 -8.19
C ASP A 44 5.51 0.59 -7.52
N THR A 45 6.72 0.74 -8.05
CA THR A 45 7.74 1.68 -7.58
C THR A 45 8.23 2.52 -8.75
N ILE A 46 8.29 3.83 -8.55
CA ILE A 46 8.79 4.79 -9.53
C ILE A 46 9.97 5.55 -8.93
N ILE A 47 11.13 5.46 -9.57
CA ILE A 47 12.34 6.18 -9.17
C ILE A 47 12.62 7.23 -10.23
N VAL A 48 12.74 8.50 -9.83
CA VAL A 48 12.99 9.60 -10.77
C VAL A 48 14.35 10.25 -10.49
N GLY A 49 15.23 10.16 -11.47
CA GLY A 49 16.57 10.74 -11.48
C GLY A 49 16.68 12.03 -12.28
N SER A 50 17.37 13.03 -11.76
CA SER A 50 17.72 14.21 -12.57
C SER A 50 19.05 14.84 -12.19
N GLY A 51 19.74 15.42 -13.17
CA GLY A 51 20.74 16.45 -12.88
C GLY A 51 20.10 17.72 -12.33
N ILE A 52 20.80 18.43 -11.44
CA ILE A 52 20.45 19.79 -11.00
C ILE A 52 21.50 20.75 -11.53
N ARG A 53 21.06 21.86 -12.12
CA ARG A 53 21.92 22.97 -12.54
C ARG A 53 21.23 24.29 -12.20
N PHE A 54 21.95 25.20 -11.57
CA PHE A 54 21.40 26.50 -11.13
C PHE A 54 20.08 26.35 -10.35
N ALA A 55 20.08 25.43 -9.38
CA ALA A 55 18.92 25.07 -8.55
C ALA A 55 17.66 24.64 -9.33
N LYS A 56 17.81 24.15 -10.58
CA LYS A 56 16.71 23.61 -11.39
C LYS A 56 17.01 22.17 -11.79
N ILE A 57 16.01 21.31 -11.69
CA ILE A 57 16.05 19.96 -12.27
C ILE A 57 15.88 20.07 -13.79
N TYR A 58 16.24 19.01 -14.52
CA TYR A 58 16.10 19.03 -15.97
C TYR A 58 14.63 18.96 -16.39
N LYS A 59 14.31 19.71 -17.45
CA LYS A 59 12.93 19.91 -17.94
C LYS A 59 12.16 18.60 -18.17
N PRO A 60 12.74 17.51 -18.70
CA PRO A 60 12.02 16.25 -18.83
C PRO A 60 11.53 15.68 -17.49
N ALA A 61 12.38 15.72 -16.44
CA ALA A 61 11.99 15.29 -15.10
C ALA A 61 10.92 16.19 -14.49
N ALA A 62 11.06 17.52 -14.60
CA ALA A 62 10.04 18.45 -14.11
C ALA A 62 8.68 18.22 -14.79
N LYS A 63 8.67 18.03 -16.12
CA LYS A 63 7.44 17.73 -16.88
C LYS A 63 6.80 16.42 -16.43
N PHE A 64 7.60 15.37 -16.28
CA PHE A 64 7.10 14.07 -15.84
C PHE A 64 6.45 14.15 -14.46
N ILE A 65 7.13 14.79 -13.50
CA ILE A 65 6.63 14.95 -12.13
C ILE A 65 5.31 15.71 -12.12
N GLN A 66 5.19 16.78 -12.91
CA GLN A 66 3.97 17.57 -12.98
C GLN A 66 2.84 16.80 -13.68
N GLN A 67 3.14 16.12 -14.79
CA GLN A 67 2.15 15.40 -15.59
C GLN A 67 1.57 14.20 -14.83
N TYR A 68 2.42 13.46 -14.11
CA TYR A 68 2.02 12.24 -13.42
C TYR A 68 1.90 12.42 -11.91
N LYS A 69 1.77 13.66 -11.39
CA LYS A 69 1.72 13.95 -9.95
C LYS A 69 0.75 13.04 -9.19
N ASN A 70 -0.49 12.93 -9.68
CA ASN A 70 -1.53 12.13 -9.03
C ASN A 70 -1.19 10.64 -9.06
N VAL A 71 -0.67 10.14 -10.18
CA VAL A 71 -0.20 8.75 -10.27
C VAL A 71 0.95 8.51 -9.28
N LEU A 72 1.95 9.39 -9.23
CA LEU A 72 3.09 9.28 -8.31
C LEU A 72 2.67 9.24 -6.83
N LEU A 73 1.60 9.96 -6.46
CA LEU A 73 1.03 9.94 -5.10
C LEU A 73 0.35 8.61 -4.75
N THR A 74 0.03 7.77 -5.73
CA THR A 74 -0.53 6.42 -5.51
C THR A 74 0.52 5.31 -5.52
N LYS A 75 1.78 5.64 -5.83
CA LYS A 75 2.89 4.68 -5.96
C LYS A 75 3.95 4.89 -4.89
N SER A 76 4.81 3.90 -4.67
CA SER A 76 6.08 4.12 -3.94
C SER A 76 6.99 4.95 -4.84
N VAL A 77 7.45 6.10 -4.36
CA VAL A 77 8.20 7.06 -5.18
C VAL A 77 9.47 7.50 -4.47
N SER A 78 10.57 7.59 -5.22
CA SER A 78 11.84 8.10 -4.70
C SER A 78 12.57 8.93 -5.73
N PHE A 79 13.32 9.92 -5.27
CA PHE A 79 14.03 10.87 -6.12
C PHE A 79 15.53 10.85 -5.84
N TYR A 80 16.34 10.69 -6.87
CA TYR A 80 17.77 10.91 -6.75
C TYR A 80 18.23 12.05 -7.66
N PHE A 81 19.20 12.80 -7.20
CA PHE A 81 19.71 13.95 -7.95
C PHE A 81 21.22 13.91 -8.09
N CYS A 82 21.68 14.42 -9.23
CA CYS A 82 23.10 14.64 -9.48
C CYS A 82 23.42 16.13 -9.50
N ASN A 83 24.21 16.59 -8.53
CA ASN A 83 24.58 17.99 -8.34
C ASN A 83 25.99 18.12 -7.75
N CYS A 84 26.72 19.15 -8.17
CA CYS A 84 28.07 19.43 -7.65
C CYS A 84 28.03 20.22 -6.33
N GLU A 85 27.05 21.12 -6.17
CA GLU A 85 26.90 21.95 -4.98
C GLU A 85 25.92 21.32 -4.01
N THR A 86 26.40 20.86 -2.86
CA THR A 86 25.59 20.12 -1.88
C THR A 86 24.77 21.03 -0.97
N GLU A 87 25.26 22.25 -0.71
CA GLU A 87 24.59 23.23 0.17
C GLU A 87 23.26 23.72 -0.42
N THR A 88 23.17 23.80 -1.75
CA THR A 88 21.98 24.28 -2.46
C THR A 88 20.99 23.18 -2.81
N PHE A 89 21.29 21.92 -2.43
CA PHE A 89 20.49 20.76 -2.78
C PHE A 89 19.06 20.83 -2.23
N GLN A 90 18.91 21.13 -0.94
CA GLN A 90 17.61 21.15 -0.29
C GLN A 90 16.69 22.20 -0.91
N ASN A 91 17.21 23.43 -1.09
CA ASN A 91 16.49 24.51 -1.76
C ASN A 91 16.09 24.15 -3.20
N ALA A 92 16.96 23.44 -3.93
CA ALA A 92 16.64 22.97 -5.27
C ALA A 92 15.51 21.92 -5.25
N VAL A 93 15.52 20.99 -4.29
CA VAL A 93 14.46 19.99 -4.14
C VAL A 93 13.12 20.67 -3.85
N GLU A 94 13.07 21.53 -2.83
CA GLU A 94 11.84 22.23 -2.41
C GLU A 94 11.24 23.12 -3.51
N LYS A 95 12.10 23.69 -4.36
CA LYS A 95 11.67 24.53 -5.47
C LYS A 95 11.11 23.74 -6.67
N ASN A 96 11.55 22.50 -6.86
CA ASN A 96 11.27 21.74 -8.09
C ASN A 96 10.31 20.57 -7.88
N ILE A 97 10.10 20.12 -6.64
CA ILE A 97 9.22 18.99 -6.31
C ILE A 97 8.01 19.51 -5.54
N PRO A 98 6.77 19.17 -5.96
CA PRO A 98 5.56 19.53 -5.23
C PRO A 98 5.61 19.07 -3.77
N LYS A 99 5.10 19.89 -2.85
CA LYS A 99 5.14 19.62 -1.40
C LYS A 99 4.55 18.27 -1.01
N GLU A 100 3.48 17.86 -1.69
CA GLU A 100 2.80 16.60 -1.45
C GLU A 100 3.72 15.41 -1.77
N LEU A 101 4.51 15.52 -2.85
CA LEU A 101 5.48 14.50 -3.21
C LEU A 101 6.72 14.53 -2.31
N LEU A 102 7.10 15.68 -1.76
CA LEU A 102 8.16 15.75 -0.75
C LEU A 102 7.79 15.00 0.53
N MET A 103 6.53 15.10 0.95
CA MET A 103 6.01 14.39 2.14
C MET A 103 5.76 12.91 1.87
N HIS A 104 5.46 12.56 0.61
CA HIS A 104 5.11 11.20 0.20
C HIS A 104 6.31 10.34 -0.21
N ALA A 105 7.39 10.93 -0.72
CA ALA A 105 8.53 10.18 -1.23
C ALA A 105 9.25 9.36 -0.14
N ASP A 106 9.57 8.11 -0.46
CA ASP A 106 10.27 7.18 0.45
C ASP A 106 11.72 7.65 0.70
N CYS A 107 12.35 8.23 -0.32
CA CYS A 107 13.71 8.74 -0.21
C CYS A 107 14.00 9.85 -1.23
N ILE A 108 14.69 10.90 -0.78
CA ILE A 108 15.25 11.95 -1.64
C ILE A 108 16.73 12.15 -1.29
N LYS A 109 17.63 11.91 -2.26
CA LYS A 109 19.09 11.99 -2.02
C LYS A 109 19.85 12.62 -3.19
N SER A 110 20.96 13.27 -2.84
CA SER A 110 21.99 13.69 -3.79
C SER A 110 23.10 12.64 -3.87
N PHE A 111 23.48 12.23 -5.08
CA PHE A 111 24.58 11.30 -5.31
C PHE A 111 25.89 12.01 -5.69
N GLY A 112 25.95 13.33 -5.56
CA GLY A 112 27.05 14.13 -6.12
C GLY A 112 26.89 14.33 -7.64
N GLY A 113 27.89 14.92 -8.30
CA GLY A 113 27.75 15.30 -9.70
C GLY A 113 29.07 15.54 -10.42
N LYS A 114 29.08 15.22 -11.72
CA LYS A 114 30.22 15.47 -12.60
C LYS A 114 30.41 16.97 -12.83
N MET A 115 31.61 17.45 -12.53
CA MET A 115 32.03 18.82 -12.84
C MET A 115 32.09 19.01 -14.37
N PRO A 116 31.47 20.07 -14.93
CA PRO A 116 31.42 20.28 -16.39
C PRO A 116 32.80 20.43 -17.05
N PHE A 117 33.79 20.91 -16.30
CA PHE A 117 35.10 21.33 -16.82
C PHE A 117 36.25 20.37 -16.47
N LYS A 118 35.97 19.25 -15.78
CA LYS A 118 36.95 18.17 -15.56
C LYS A 118 36.39 16.88 -16.12
N LYS A 119 37.07 16.28 -17.10
CA LYS A 119 36.80 14.88 -17.49
C LYS A 119 37.12 14.01 -16.27
N ALA A 120 36.10 13.66 -15.51
CA ALA A 120 36.24 12.66 -14.47
C ALA A 120 36.53 11.33 -15.18
N GLN A 121 37.78 10.88 -15.12
CA GLN A 121 38.16 9.56 -15.65
C GLN A 121 37.62 8.44 -14.74
N ASN A 122 37.30 8.74 -13.47
CA ASN A 122 36.80 7.82 -12.45
C ASN A 122 35.52 8.32 -11.75
N MET A 123 34.81 7.44 -11.05
CA MET A 123 33.55 7.72 -10.31
C MET A 123 33.72 8.52 -9.00
N ASN A 124 34.82 9.25 -8.81
CA ASN A 124 35.13 9.97 -7.57
C ASN A 124 34.14 11.10 -7.22
N TRP A 125 33.24 11.44 -8.14
CA TRP A 125 32.15 12.39 -7.94
C TRP A 125 30.91 11.75 -7.28
N LEU A 126 30.81 10.41 -7.32
CA LEU A 126 29.70 9.67 -6.76
C LEU A 126 29.86 9.57 -5.25
N LYS A 127 28.82 10.01 -4.53
CA LYS A 127 28.70 9.79 -3.09
C LYS A 127 28.11 8.40 -2.84
N THR A 128 28.99 7.40 -2.76
CA THR A 128 28.58 6.00 -2.62
C THR A 128 27.73 5.78 -1.36
N GLU A 129 28.04 6.45 -0.24
CA GLU A 129 27.22 6.31 0.98
C GLU A 129 25.77 6.76 0.78
N ASN A 130 25.54 7.81 -0.03
CA ASN A 130 24.19 8.28 -0.32
C ASN A 130 23.46 7.35 -1.28
N LYS A 131 24.17 6.78 -2.27
CA LYS A 131 23.62 5.76 -3.17
C LYS A 131 23.20 4.52 -2.39
N ASP A 132 24.05 4.03 -1.50
CA ASP A 132 23.76 2.81 -0.72
C ASP A 132 22.62 3.05 0.28
N ALA A 133 22.60 4.21 0.93
CA ALA A 133 21.47 4.60 1.79
C ALA A 133 20.15 4.72 1.00
N PHE A 134 20.21 5.26 -0.23
CA PHE A 134 19.06 5.35 -1.11
C PHE A 134 18.59 3.97 -1.58
N LEU A 135 19.51 3.10 -2.02
CA LEU A 135 19.21 1.72 -2.39
C LEU A 135 18.56 0.99 -1.23
N LYS A 136 19.10 1.11 -0.02
CA LYS A 136 18.48 0.54 1.17
C LYS A 136 17.04 1.06 1.33
N ALA A 137 16.78 2.35 1.13
CA ALA A 137 15.44 2.92 1.26
C ALA A 137 14.45 2.48 0.17
N VAL A 138 14.94 2.25 -1.06
CA VAL A 138 14.12 1.98 -2.25
C VAL A 138 13.94 0.49 -2.53
N LEU A 139 14.90 -0.34 -2.17
CA LEU A 139 14.77 -1.78 -2.32
C LEU A 139 13.55 -2.25 -1.51
N PRO A 140 12.68 -3.08 -2.11
CA PRO A 140 11.60 -3.69 -1.39
C PRO A 140 12.25 -4.62 -0.38
N ASP A 141 12.34 -4.13 0.82
CA ASP A 141 12.82 -4.92 1.91
C ASP A 141 11.81 -6.06 2.10
N LYS A 142 12.21 -7.26 1.67
CA LYS A 142 11.64 -8.48 2.22
C LYS A 142 11.87 -8.55 3.74
N GLU A 143 12.68 -7.64 4.33
CA GLU A 143 13.08 -7.67 5.75
C GLU A 143 12.76 -6.43 6.63
N LYS A 144 12.54 -5.21 6.12
CA LYS A 144 12.39 -3.99 6.96
C LYS A 144 11.05 -3.87 7.65
N ILE A 145 9.97 -4.19 6.94
CA ILE A 145 8.67 -4.27 7.59
C ILE A 145 8.56 -5.72 8.04
N LYS A 146 8.68 -5.98 9.33
CA LYS A 146 8.34 -7.30 9.85
C LYS A 146 7.00 -7.13 10.54
N LEU A 147 5.94 -7.45 9.80
CA LEU A 147 4.61 -7.38 10.37
C LEU A 147 4.50 -8.43 11.46
N ASN A 148 4.17 -7.98 12.67
CA ASN A 148 3.78 -8.83 13.77
C ASN A 148 2.27 -8.71 13.95
N PHE A 149 1.62 -9.84 14.18
CA PHE A 149 0.18 -9.90 14.40
C PHE A 149 -0.09 -10.33 15.82
N LYS A 150 -1.00 -9.62 16.50
CA LYS A 150 -1.48 -9.99 17.83
C LYS A 150 -3.00 -10.13 17.77
N ARG A 151 -3.50 -11.36 17.90
CA ARG A 151 -4.93 -11.61 18.04
C ARG A 151 -5.43 -11.06 19.37
N LEU A 152 -6.49 -10.27 19.33
CA LEU A 152 -7.30 -9.94 20.50
C LEU A 152 -8.36 -11.03 20.69
N THR A 153 -8.44 -11.57 21.90
CA THR A 153 -9.43 -12.57 22.31
C THR A 153 -10.31 -12.08 23.46
N SER A 154 -10.10 -10.85 23.92
CA SER A 154 -10.83 -10.27 25.04
C SER A 154 -10.81 -8.74 24.96
N ALA A 155 -11.88 -8.11 25.44
CA ALA A 155 -12.04 -6.65 25.41
C ALA A 155 -11.24 -5.95 26.53
N GLU A 156 -10.71 -6.72 27.48
CA GLU A 156 -9.86 -6.28 28.58
C GLU A 156 -8.40 -6.04 28.13
N ASP A 157 -8.03 -6.42 26.90
CA ASP A 157 -6.70 -6.13 26.37
C ASP A 157 -6.46 -4.61 26.28
N ALA A 158 -5.28 -4.16 26.74
CA ALA A 158 -4.93 -2.76 26.77
C ALA A 158 -4.98 -2.06 25.39
N MET A 159 -4.82 -2.82 24.29
CA MET A 159 -4.90 -2.29 22.93
C MET A 159 -6.32 -2.29 22.35
N TYR A 160 -7.29 -2.96 22.98
CA TYR A 160 -8.66 -3.03 22.47
C TYR A 160 -9.29 -1.64 22.26
N PRO A 161 -9.19 -0.67 23.18
CA PRO A 161 -9.75 0.67 22.95
C PRO A 161 -9.14 1.39 21.74
N ALA A 162 -7.82 1.28 21.53
CA ALA A 162 -7.14 1.90 20.40
C ALA A 162 -7.51 1.22 19.07
N ALA A 163 -7.68 -0.11 19.08
CA ALA A 163 -8.13 -0.88 17.94
C ALA A 163 -9.56 -0.53 17.54
N MET A 164 -10.47 -0.44 18.52
CA MET A 164 -11.86 -0.03 18.30
C MET A 164 -11.98 1.43 17.83
N ALA A 165 -11.10 2.33 18.29
CA ALA A 165 -11.06 3.69 17.77
C ALA A 165 -10.65 3.74 16.29
N LEU A 166 -9.64 2.95 15.90
CA LEU A 166 -9.23 2.86 14.48
C LEU A 166 -10.31 2.20 13.61
N TYR A 167 -10.98 1.18 14.13
CA TYR A 167 -12.13 0.55 13.49
C TYR A 167 -13.27 1.56 13.26
N ALA A 168 -13.70 2.24 14.32
CA ALA A 168 -14.84 3.16 14.26
C ALA A 168 -14.61 4.36 13.35
N MET A 169 -13.37 4.85 13.22
CA MET A 169 -13.05 5.93 12.28
C MET A 169 -12.92 5.46 10.82
N SER A 170 -12.78 4.16 10.58
CA SER A 170 -12.53 3.59 9.26
C SER A 170 -13.79 3.13 8.53
N PHE A 171 -14.86 2.83 9.27
CA PHE A 171 -16.12 2.31 8.74
C PHE A 171 -17.29 3.18 9.22
N PRO A 172 -18.28 3.52 8.37
CA PRO A 172 -19.53 4.14 8.80
C PRO A 172 -20.26 3.33 9.88
N ALA A 173 -21.05 3.99 10.72
CA ALA A 173 -21.74 3.33 11.83
C ALA A 173 -22.58 2.12 11.41
N HIS A 174 -23.22 2.15 10.23
CA HIS A 174 -24.06 1.05 9.75
C HIS A 174 -23.28 -0.17 9.25
N GLU A 175 -21.97 -0.04 9.05
CA GLU A 175 -21.04 -1.12 8.69
C GLU A 175 -20.29 -1.67 9.92
N GLN A 176 -20.55 -1.11 11.11
CA GLN A 176 -19.92 -1.51 12.35
C GLN A 176 -20.79 -2.51 13.11
N ARG A 177 -20.17 -3.48 13.79
CA ARG A 177 -20.88 -4.31 14.77
C ARG A 177 -21.29 -3.48 15.99
N GLU A 178 -22.41 -3.85 16.61
CA GLU A 178 -22.76 -3.35 17.93
C GLU A 178 -21.69 -3.72 18.96
N GLU A 179 -21.40 -2.83 19.90
CA GLU A 179 -20.33 -3.01 20.89
C GLU A 179 -20.46 -4.33 21.66
N ALA A 180 -21.67 -4.68 22.10
CA ALA A 180 -21.93 -5.94 22.80
C ALA A 180 -21.63 -7.17 21.94
N SER A 181 -22.00 -7.12 20.65
CA SER A 181 -21.71 -8.19 19.69
C SER A 181 -20.21 -8.31 19.44
N GLN A 182 -19.52 -7.17 19.22
CA GLN A 182 -18.08 -7.13 19.01
C GLN A 182 -17.30 -7.69 20.21
N LYS A 183 -17.71 -7.40 21.45
CA LYS A 183 -17.03 -7.95 22.64
C LYS A 183 -17.23 -9.45 22.75
N LYS A 184 -18.46 -9.92 22.58
CA LYS A 184 -18.82 -11.34 22.71
C LYS A 184 -18.09 -12.20 21.68
N ILE A 185 -17.94 -11.71 20.45
CA ILE A 185 -17.41 -12.51 19.34
C ILE A 185 -15.89 -12.71 19.42
N LEU A 186 -15.17 -11.92 20.22
CA LEU A 186 -13.73 -12.10 20.48
C LEU A 186 -13.40 -13.49 21.06
N GLU A 187 -14.36 -14.09 21.77
CA GLU A 187 -14.23 -15.44 22.36
C GLU A 187 -14.39 -16.56 21.33
N CYS A 188 -14.93 -16.26 20.14
CA CYS A 188 -15.13 -17.26 19.10
C CYS A 188 -13.79 -17.66 18.47
N SER A 189 -13.47 -18.96 18.50
CA SER A 189 -12.20 -19.48 17.98
C SER A 189 -12.00 -19.19 16.49
N GLN A 190 -13.07 -19.18 15.70
CA GLN A 190 -13.04 -18.88 14.26
C GLN A 190 -12.91 -17.40 13.95
N TYR A 191 -13.22 -16.50 14.89
CA TYR A 191 -13.15 -15.06 14.69
C TYR A 191 -11.82 -14.47 15.17
N HIS A 192 -11.11 -13.81 14.28
CA HIS A 192 -9.80 -13.23 14.54
C HIS A 192 -9.87 -11.71 14.45
N PHE A 193 -9.63 -11.03 15.58
CA PHE A 193 -9.36 -9.61 15.60
C PHE A 193 -7.85 -9.41 15.75
N ASP A 194 -7.14 -9.36 14.63
CA ASP A 194 -5.67 -9.26 14.64
C ASP A 194 -5.21 -7.80 14.53
N LEU A 195 -4.41 -7.37 15.51
CA LEU A 195 -3.66 -6.12 15.46
C LEU A 195 -2.43 -6.29 14.58
N ILE A 196 -2.15 -5.28 13.76
CA ILE A 196 -1.01 -5.25 12.84
C ILE A 196 0.05 -4.30 13.38
N TYR A 197 1.27 -4.79 13.58
CA TYR A 197 2.40 -4.01 14.06
C TYR A 197 3.56 -4.03 13.09
N ASP A 198 4.26 -2.91 12.97
CA ASP A 198 5.61 -2.84 12.41
C ASP A 198 6.59 -2.49 13.54
N GLY A 199 7.35 -3.47 14.01
CA GLY A 199 8.07 -3.34 15.28
C GLY A 199 7.09 -3.07 16.43
N ASN A 200 7.18 -1.88 17.05
CA ASN A 200 6.29 -1.44 18.13
C ASN A 200 5.16 -0.50 17.63
N ASP A 201 5.19 -0.11 16.35
CA ASP A 201 4.23 0.84 15.80
C ASP A 201 2.94 0.13 15.39
N PHE A 202 1.80 0.59 15.93
CA PHE A 202 0.49 0.08 15.60
C PHE A 202 0.05 0.55 14.20
N ALA A 203 0.11 -0.35 13.23
CA ALA A 203 -0.09 -0.07 11.82
C ALA A 203 -1.54 -0.24 11.37
N GLY A 204 -2.34 -1.11 12.00
CA GLY A 204 -3.71 -1.36 11.57
C GLY A 204 -4.38 -2.54 12.26
N VAL A 205 -5.57 -2.91 11.78
CA VAL A 205 -6.31 -4.09 12.22
C VAL A 205 -6.82 -4.87 11.02
N ILE A 206 -6.89 -6.19 11.15
CA ILE A 206 -7.57 -7.08 10.21
C ILE A 206 -8.46 -8.04 11.00
N LEU A 207 -9.76 -7.96 10.73
CA LEU A 207 -10.81 -8.76 11.35
C LEU A 207 -11.25 -9.80 10.32
N TYR A 208 -11.11 -11.07 10.64
CA TYR A 208 -11.42 -12.15 9.71
C TYR A 208 -11.97 -13.39 10.41
N TRP A 209 -12.73 -14.17 9.65
CA TRP A 209 -13.20 -15.49 10.02
C TRP A 209 -12.40 -16.55 9.30
N GLU A 210 -11.86 -17.49 10.05
CA GLU A 210 -11.08 -18.60 9.51
C GLU A 210 -11.86 -19.92 9.63
N THR A 211 -12.20 -20.50 8.49
CA THR A 211 -12.79 -21.85 8.38
C THR A 211 -11.72 -22.84 7.95
N GLU A 212 -12.09 -24.11 7.75
CA GLU A 212 -11.20 -25.11 7.15
C GLU A 212 -10.87 -24.76 5.68
N ASN A 213 -11.83 -24.23 4.93
CA ASN A 213 -11.74 -24.08 3.47
C ASN A 213 -11.36 -22.66 3.02
N PHE A 214 -11.79 -21.63 3.75
CA PHE A 214 -11.61 -20.24 3.37
C PHE A 214 -11.38 -19.33 4.57
N ILE A 215 -10.89 -18.12 4.28
CA ILE A 215 -10.80 -17.01 5.20
C ILE A 215 -11.67 -15.88 4.66
N TYR A 216 -12.63 -15.41 5.45
CA TYR A 216 -13.43 -14.25 5.12
C TYR A 216 -12.93 -13.03 5.90
N VAL A 217 -12.43 -12.01 5.20
CA VAL A 217 -11.99 -10.74 5.80
C VAL A 217 -13.20 -9.83 5.92
N GLU A 218 -13.69 -9.66 7.14
CA GLU A 218 -14.89 -8.89 7.45
C GLU A 218 -14.58 -7.38 7.49
N HIS A 219 -13.51 -6.98 8.18
CA HIS A 219 -13.08 -5.59 8.23
C HIS A 219 -11.57 -5.48 8.17
N PHE A 220 -11.07 -4.56 7.36
CA PHE A 220 -9.64 -4.35 7.20
C PHE A 220 -9.29 -2.87 7.06
N CYS A 221 -8.44 -2.36 7.95
CA CYS A 221 -7.99 -0.97 7.85
C CYS A 221 -6.57 -0.76 8.36
N ILE A 222 -5.85 0.10 7.62
CA ILE A 222 -4.52 0.60 8.00
C ILE A 222 -4.69 2.01 8.58
N ASN A 223 -3.99 2.26 9.68
CA ASN A 223 -3.89 3.56 10.33
C ASN A 223 -3.58 4.64 9.29
N PRO A 224 -4.39 5.72 9.16
CA PRO A 224 -4.20 6.75 8.15
C PRO A 224 -2.78 7.31 8.07
N LYS A 225 -2.10 7.46 9.22
CA LYS A 225 -0.71 7.96 9.29
C LYS A 225 0.34 7.00 8.72
N MET A 226 -0.03 5.73 8.55
CA MET A 226 0.82 4.63 8.11
C MET A 226 0.46 4.16 6.68
N ARG A 227 -0.58 4.74 6.05
CA ARG A 227 -1.01 4.37 4.68
C ARG A 227 0.07 4.68 3.65
N ASN A 228 -0.09 4.11 2.45
CA ASN A 228 0.84 4.22 1.32
C ASN A 228 2.25 3.63 1.55
N ARG A 229 2.46 2.89 2.65
CA ARG A 229 3.71 2.17 2.99
C ARG A 229 3.63 0.65 2.82
N ARG A 230 2.64 0.17 2.05
CA ARG A 230 2.40 -1.26 1.74
C ARG A 230 2.04 -2.18 2.92
N TYR A 231 1.75 -1.65 4.10
CA TYR A 231 1.25 -2.48 5.22
C TYR A 231 0.00 -3.28 4.83
N GLY A 232 -0.92 -2.66 4.07
CA GLY A 232 -2.14 -3.32 3.62
C GLY A 232 -1.86 -4.57 2.77
N GLN A 233 -1.05 -4.39 1.72
CA GLN A 233 -0.61 -5.49 0.86
C GLN A 233 0.09 -6.59 1.66
N ARG A 234 1.02 -6.23 2.55
CA ARG A 234 1.81 -7.21 3.32
C ARG A 234 0.96 -7.97 4.35
N ALA A 235 -0.11 -7.36 4.87
CA ALA A 235 -1.05 -8.05 5.73
C ALA A 235 -1.87 -9.10 4.97
N LEU A 236 -2.31 -8.78 3.75
CA LEU A 236 -2.98 -9.76 2.88
C LEU A 236 -2.02 -10.87 2.42
N GLU A 237 -0.76 -10.54 2.09
CA GLU A 237 0.27 -11.54 1.78
C GLU A 237 0.56 -12.46 2.98
N TRP A 238 0.56 -11.93 4.21
CA TRP A 238 0.68 -12.75 5.42
C TRP A 238 -0.50 -13.69 5.58
N LEU A 239 -1.73 -13.19 5.38
CA LEU A 239 -2.94 -14.01 5.44
C LEU A 239 -2.92 -15.13 4.39
N GLY A 240 -2.42 -14.83 3.18
CA GLY A 240 -2.28 -15.79 2.08
C GLY A 240 -1.34 -16.96 2.37
N LYS A 241 -0.43 -16.84 3.36
CA LYS A 241 0.43 -17.96 3.78
C LYS A 241 -0.32 -19.10 4.46
N LYS A 242 -1.60 -18.88 4.81
CA LYS A 242 -2.48 -19.93 5.32
C LYS A 242 -2.98 -20.87 4.22
N GLU A 243 -2.69 -20.58 2.95
CA GLU A 243 -3.01 -21.43 1.80
C GLU A 243 -4.50 -21.76 1.67
N LYS A 244 -5.36 -20.83 2.13
CA LYS A 244 -6.82 -20.88 2.01
C LYS A 244 -7.30 -19.80 1.04
N THR A 245 -8.45 -20.03 0.42
CA THR A 245 -9.13 -18.99 -0.36
C THR A 245 -9.47 -17.82 0.55
N ILE A 246 -9.03 -16.62 0.20
CA ILE A 246 -9.38 -15.40 0.94
C ILE A 246 -10.52 -14.72 0.20
N ILE A 247 -11.58 -14.38 0.93
CA ILE A 247 -12.80 -13.74 0.44
C ILE A 247 -12.96 -12.41 1.17
N LEU A 248 -13.35 -11.36 0.45
CA LEU A 248 -13.72 -10.07 1.02
C LEU A 248 -14.77 -9.37 0.18
N GLU A 249 -15.43 -8.40 0.78
CA GLU A 249 -16.46 -7.58 0.16
C GLU A 249 -15.94 -6.14 -0.06
N ILE A 250 -16.31 -5.52 -1.18
CA ILE A 250 -16.02 -4.11 -1.46
C ILE A 250 -17.26 -3.40 -2.01
N ASP A 251 -17.34 -2.08 -1.80
CA ASP A 251 -18.38 -1.28 -2.44
C ASP A 251 -18.34 -1.44 -3.96
N PRO A 252 -19.50 -1.49 -4.64
CA PRO A 252 -19.56 -1.46 -6.09
C PRO A 252 -18.76 -0.27 -6.63
N PRO A 253 -17.85 -0.48 -7.61
CA PRO A 253 -16.96 0.55 -8.13
C PRO A 253 -17.75 1.61 -8.91
N SER A 254 -18.27 2.60 -8.19
CA SER A 254 -19.20 3.62 -8.67
C SER A 254 -18.68 5.04 -8.48
N ASP A 255 -17.67 5.21 -7.64
CA ASP A 255 -16.98 6.46 -7.36
C ASP A 255 -15.45 6.27 -7.30
N ASP A 256 -14.72 7.38 -7.20
CA ASP A 256 -13.26 7.34 -7.16
C ASP A 256 -12.74 6.45 -6.00
N ILE A 257 -13.38 6.47 -4.84
CA ILE A 257 -12.90 5.75 -3.65
C ILE A 257 -13.06 4.23 -3.85
N SER A 258 -14.24 3.78 -4.27
CA SER A 258 -14.57 2.38 -4.55
C SER A 258 -13.73 1.82 -5.71
N ILE A 259 -13.48 2.60 -6.77
CA ILE A 259 -12.57 2.23 -7.87
C ILE A 259 -11.13 2.04 -7.37
N HIS A 260 -10.64 2.94 -6.51
CA HIS A 260 -9.29 2.82 -5.92
C HIS A 260 -9.18 1.62 -4.98
N ARG A 261 -10.24 1.31 -4.20
CA ARG A 261 -10.32 0.12 -3.34
C ARG A 261 -10.24 -1.16 -4.16
N LYS A 262 -11.05 -1.28 -5.22
CA LYS A 262 -10.99 -2.41 -6.16
C LYS A 262 -9.59 -2.59 -6.74
N SER A 263 -9.01 -1.51 -7.27
CA SER A 263 -7.67 -1.50 -7.85
C SER A 263 -6.59 -1.94 -6.84
N PHE A 264 -6.75 -1.60 -5.56
CA PHE A 264 -5.85 -2.05 -4.49
C PHE A 264 -5.91 -3.57 -4.31
N TYR A 265 -7.09 -4.16 -4.22
CA TYR A 265 -7.24 -5.60 -4.05
C TYR A 265 -6.81 -6.39 -5.29
N GLU A 266 -7.08 -5.90 -6.49
CA GLU A 266 -6.59 -6.50 -7.74
C GLU A 266 -5.05 -6.55 -7.78
N ARG A 267 -4.36 -5.50 -7.32
CA ARG A 267 -2.90 -5.50 -7.18
C ARG A 267 -2.40 -6.49 -6.11
N CYS A 268 -3.22 -6.79 -5.12
CA CYS A 268 -2.93 -7.81 -4.10
C CYS A 268 -3.29 -9.23 -4.58
N GLY A 269 -3.67 -9.42 -5.85
CA GLY A 269 -3.96 -10.71 -6.45
C GLY A 269 -5.41 -11.16 -6.38
N PHE A 270 -6.31 -10.33 -5.83
CA PHE A 270 -7.74 -10.66 -5.78
C PHE A 270 -8.41 -10.53 -7.15
N LYS A 271 -9.45 -11.31 -7.35
CA LYS A 271 -10.32 -11.33 -8.54
C LYS A 271 -11.74 -10.98 -8.13
N GLU A 272 -12.38 -10.15 -8.94
CA GLU A 272 -13.80 -9.87 -8.83
C GLU A 272 -14.62 -11.11 -9.22
N ASN A 273 -15.69 -11.36 -8.47
CA ASN A 273 -16.63 -12.45 -8.74
C ASN A 273 -17.97 -11.88 -9.23
N ALA A 274 -18.60 -12.57 -10.18
CA ALA A 274 -19.83 -12.12 -10.84
C ALA A 274 -21.13 -12.52 -10.09
N PHE A 275 -21.08 -12.69 -8.77
CA PHE A 275 -22.25 -13.06 -7.96
C PHE A 275 -23.01 -11.80 -7.53
N SER A 276 -24.34 -11.85 -7.63
CA SER A 276 -25.20 -10.87 -6.97
C SER A 276 -25.13 -11.10 -5.47
N HIS A 277 -24.66 -10.11 -4.72
CA HIS A 277 -24.39 -10.26 -3.30
C HIS A 277 -24.90 -9.07 -2.49
N VAL A 278 -25.58 -9.37 -1.39
CA VAL A 278 -26.10 -8.39 -0.44
C VAL A 278 -25.62 -8.81 0.95
N HIS A 279 -24.80 -7.97 1.56
CA HIS A 279 -24.35 -8.18 2.92
C HIS A 279 -25.50 -7.90 3.90
N PRO A 280 -25.76 -8.80 4.88
CA PRO A 280 -26.80 -8.55 5.88
C PRO A 280 -26.48 -7.31 6.74
N PRO A 281 -27.48 -6.58 7.26
CA PRO A 281 -27.22 -5.39 8.06
C PRO A 281 -26.66 -5.74 9.46
N TYR A 282 -25.70 -4.95 9.95
CA TYR A 282 -25.19 -5.07 11.32
C TYR A 282 -26.15 -4.54 12.40
N HIS A 283 -27.12 -3.70 12.03
CA HIS A 283 -28.05 -3.04 12.95
C HIS A 283 -29.52 -3.31 12.59
N LYS A 284 -30.35 -3.52 13.62
CA LYS A 284 -31.79 -3.80 13.47
C LYS A 284 -32.46 -2.61 12.79
N GLY A 285 -33.23 -2.86 11.74
CA GLY A 285 -33.94 -1.83 10.98
C GLY A 285 -33.16 -1.24 9.80
N ASN A 286 -31.87 -1.57 9.64
CA ASN A 286 -31.15 -1.26 8.40
C ASN A 286 -31.49 -2.30 7.32
N THR A 287 -31.28 -1.92 6.06
CA THR A 287 -31.38 -2.84 4.92
C THR A 287 -30.00 -3.43 4.60
N GLY A 288 -30.00 -4.59 3.93
CA GLY A 288 -28.75 -5.18 3.45
C GLY A 288 -28.06 -4.27 2.43
N HIS A 289 -26.73 -4.37 2.35
CA HIS A 289 -25.90 -3.51 1.52
C HIS A 289 -25.35 -4.28 0.32
N GLU A 290 -25.58 -3.78 -0.90
CA GLU A 290 -25.08 -4.43 -2.11
C GLU A 290 -23.56 -4.26 -2.20
N LEU A 291 -22.84 -5.38 -2.29
CA LEU A 291 -21.38 -5.41 -2.30
C LEU A 291 -20.86 -6.35 -3.39
N VAL A 292 -19.61 -6.13 -3.80
CA VAL A 292 -18.90 -6.95 -4.76
C VAL A 292 -17.97 -7.92 -4.03
N ILE A 293 -18.07 -9.21 -4.34
CA ILE A 293 -17.17 -10.23 -3.80
C ILE A 293 -15.85 -10.24 -4.55
N MET A 294 -14.76 -10.10 -3.82
CA MET A 294 -13.40 -10.31 -4.30
C MET A 294 -12.79 -11.55 -3.65
N SER A 295 -12.07 -12.37 -4.40
CA SER A 295 -11.41 -13.57 -3.87
C SER A 295 -10.00 -13.79 -4.41
N SER A 296 -9.15 -14.48 -3.64
CA SER A 296 -7.76 -14.81 -3.99
C SER A 296 -7.45 -16.26 -3.58
N PRO A 297 -6.70 -17.04 -4.37
CA PRO A 297 -5.94 -16.65 -5.58
C PRO A 297 -6.75 -16.60 -6.89
N GLY A 298 -7.99 -17.09 -6.87
CA GLY A 298 -8.87 -17.13 -8.04
C GLY A 298 -10.30 -16.73 -7.69
N THR A 299 -11.19 -16.78 -8.67
CA THR A 299 -12.63 -16.62 -8.49
C THR A 299 -13.25 -17.85 -7.81
N LEU A 300 -14.32 -17.65 -7.06
CA LEU A 300 -15.10 -18.71 -6.43
C LEU A 300 -15.91 -19.50 -7.47
N SER A 301 -16.06 -20.79 -7.23
CA SER A 301 -17.13 -21.57 -7.87
C SER A 301 -18.50 -21.19 -7.29
N PRO A 302 -19.61 -21.49 -7.98
CA PRO A 302 -20.95 -21.31 -7.41
C PRO A 302 -21.13 -22.03 -6.06
N GLU A 303 -20.55 -23.22 -5.92
CA GLU A 303 -20.60 -24.02 -4.69
C GLU A 303 -19.81 -23.36 -3.54
N ASP A 304 -18.62 -22.84 -3.84
CA ASP A 304 -17.81 -22.12 -2.84
C ASP A 304 -18.48 -20.81 -2.42
N TYR A 305 -19.11 -20.10 -3.36
CA TYR A 305 -19.88 -18.90 -3.05
C TYR A 305 -21.07 -19.22 -2.15
N GLU A 306 -21.84 -20.26 -2.45
CA GLU A 306 -22.98 -20.64 -1.60
C GLU A 306 -22.53 -21.10 -0.21
N SER A 307 -21.40 -21.82 -0.12
CA SER A 307 -20.78 -22.19 1.16
C SER A 307 -20.39 -20.95 1.98
N PHE A 308 -19.72 -19.98 1.35
CA PHE A 308 -19.39 -18.71 1.98
C PHE A 308 -20.64 -17.92 2.39
N HIS A 309 -21.61 -17.77 1.49
CA HIS A 309 -22.83 -17.00 1.72
C HIS A 309 -23.66 -17.60 2.86
N SER A 310 -23.79 -18.93 2.93
CA SER A 310 -24.44 -19.61 4.04
C SER A 310 -23.70 -19.39 5.36
N TYR A 311 -22.37 -19.46 5.35
CA TYR A 311 -21.54 -19.19 6.53
C TYR A 311 -21.65 -17.74 7.01
N LEU A 312 -21.63 -16.77 6.09
CA LEU A 312 -21.87 -15.36 6.38
C LEU A 312 -23.20 -15.17 7.12
N ASN A 313 -24.30 -15.67 6.54
CA ASN A 313 -25.64 -15.48 7.11
C ASN A 313 -25.84 -16.19 8.46
N HIS A 314 -25.38 -17.43 8.60
CA HIS A 314 -25.71 -18.27 9.76
C HIS A 314 -24.64 -18.30 10.85
N THR A 315 -23.43 -17.82 10.57
CA THR A 315 -22.32 -17.79 11.54
C THR A 315 -21.83 -16.38 11.79
N VAL A 316 -21.38 -15.67 10.75
CA VAL A 316 -20.81 -14.32 10.90
C VAL A 316 -21.85 -13.34 11.43
N MET A 317 -23.07 -13.40 10.89
CA MET A 317 -24.17 -12.49 11.21
C MET A 317 -25.06 -13.01 12.34
N ASN A 318 -24.74 -14.17 12.93
CA ASN A 318 -25.51 -14.76 14.00
C ASN A 318 -25.29 -14.01 15.33
N GLY A 319 -26.38 -13.72 16.05
CA GLY A 319 -26.33 -13.07 17.37
C GLY A 319 -25.84 -11.61 17.33
N LEU A 320 -25.94 -10.94 16.17
CA LEU A 320 -25.67 -9.50 16.04
C LEU A 320 -26.63 -8.66 16.88
N PHE A 321 -27.90 -9.05 16.91
CA PHE A 321 -28.91 -8.41 17.73
C PHE A 321 -28.98 -9.15 19.06
N PRO A 322 -28.90 -8.46 20.20
CA PRO A 322 -29.33 -9.02 21.46
C PRO A 322 -30.73 -9.62 21.26
N ALA A 323 -30.95 -10.86 21.68
CA ALA A 323 -32.32 -11.35 21.85
C ALA A 323 -33.01 -10.31 22.73
N ASP A 324 -34.14 -9.76 22.27
CA ASP A 324 -34.85 -8.65 22.92
C ASP A 324 -34.79 -8.86 24.44
N MET A 325 -34.05 -8.02 25.16
CA MET A 325 -34.02 -8.10 26.62
C MET A 325 -35.46 -7.83 27.07
N PRO A 326 -36.10 -8.77 27.79
CA PRO A 326 -37.50 -8.62 28.20
C PRO A 326 -37.72 -7.42 29.12
#